data_AF-A0A8C0AV75-F1
#
_entry.id   AF-A0A8C0AV75-F1
#
_cell.length_a   1.000
_cell.length_b   1.000
_cell.length_c   1.000
_cell.angle_alpha   90.00
_cell.angle_beta   90.00
_cell.angle_gamma   90.00
#
_symmetry.space_group_name_H-M   'P 1'
#
loop_
_entity.id
_entity.type
_entity.pdbx_description
1 polymer ?
#
loop_
_entity_poly.entity_id
_entity_poly.type
_entity_poly.pdbx_seq_one_letter_code
_entity_poly.pdbx_strand_id
1 'polypeptide(L)'
;SDMNLLELEEPAANHNGGQLLFSVDGYMYLFTGDGGKAGDPFGKFGNAQNKSTLLGKVLRIDVDGKSPDGKPYRIPPDNPFVSDPKARPEVYAYGVRNMWRCAVDRGDPVTKKGRGRIFCGDVGQNRFEEIDIIVKGRNYGWRAKEGFECYDTKLCHNSSLDDILPIFAYGRNVGKSVTGGYVYRGCESPNLNGLYIFGDFMNGRLMALQEDKKTNKWKKQDICIGSTRACAFPGMISSYSKFIISFAEDEAGELYFMSTSYPSAYAPHGSLYKFIDPARRAPPGKCKYKPVPVKTKSKRIPFVPRASKLLETVLELLNEPSTTKPLKKSSTPTAAIPTVSSRKAKKTPSTKIKASTVKPAPSGKKRQKIKAEAKLHKTKQEEKVAHISRTTPAPPLPKKKSFHLTRNKKLLPKKATLAKEKLEKRRNESRLRSSS
;
A
#
# COMPACT_ATOMS: atom_id res chain seq x y z
N SER A 1 -16.15 -27.88 8.44
CA SER A 1 -17.30 -27.04 8.81
C SER A 1 -16.79 -25.63 8.91
N ASP A 2 -17.24 -24.80 7.99
CA ASP A 2 -16.85 -23.39 7.97
C ASP A 2 -17.81 -22.62 8.89
N MET A 3 -17.34 -21.52 9.46
CA MET A 3 -18.10 -20.75 10.45
C MET A 3 -18.07 -19.28 10.03
N ASN A 4 -19.22 -18.76 9.62
CA ASN A 4 -19.38 -17.33 9.36
C ASN A 4 -19.20 -16.58 10.68
N LEU A 5 -18.14 -15.78 10.80
CA LEU A 5 -17.88 -14.96 11.99
C LEU A 5 -18.68 -13.67 11.98
N LEU A 6 -18.71 -12.99 10.82
CA LEU A 6 -19.23 -11.64 10.67
C LEU A 6 -19.53 -11.40 9.19
N GLU A 7 -20.71 -10.86 8.91
CA GLU A 7 -21.18 -10.56 7.55
C GLU A 7 -21.43 -9.05 7.41
N LEU A 8 -21.01 -8.48 6.28
CA LEU A 8 -21.11 -7.06 5.98
C LEU A 8 -21.73 -6.89 4.59
N GLU A 9 -22.79 -6.09 4.50
CA GLU A 9 -23.40 -5.70 3.22
C GLU A 9 -22.60 -4.55 2.59
N GLU A 10 -22.10 -4.76 1.37
CA GLU A 10 -21.28 -3.78 0.65
C GLU A 10 -22.13 -2.98 -0.36
N PRO A 11 -22.38 -1.67 -0.14
CA PRO A 11 -23.32 -0.89 -0.94
C PRO A 11 -22.75 -0.41 -2.30
N ALA A 12 -21.57 -0.87 -2.71
CA ALA A 12 -21.00 -0.71 -4.04
C ALA A 12 -19.92 -1.78 -4.33
N ALA A 13 -19.44 -1.81 -5.57
CA ALA A 13 -18.46 -2.80 -6.05
C ALA A 13 -16.98 -2.43 -5.77
N ASN A 14 -16.71 -1.57 -4.78
CA ASN A 14 -15.37 -1.07 -4.48
C ASN A 14 -15.23 -0.61 -3.01
N HIS A 15 -13.98 -0.47 -2.56
CA HIS A 15 -13.58 -0.11 -1.18
C HIS A 15 -14.03 -1.10 -0.10
N ASN A 16 -13.74 -2.39 -0.31
CA ASN A 16 -14.06 -3.43 0.67
C ASN A 16 -13.05 -3.51 1.83
N GLY A 17 -11.81 -3.06 1.63
CA GLY A 17 -10.68 -3.42 2.50
C GLY A 17 -10.49 -4.94 2.52
N GLY A 18 -10.80 -5.58 3.65
CA GLY A 18 -10.94 -7.04 3.79
C GLY A 18 -9.77 -7.74 4.48
N GLN A 19 -8.75 -7.02 4.96
CA GLN A 19 -7.65 -7.66 5.68
C GLN A 19 -8.07 -8.12 7.09
N LEU A 20 -7.61 -9.32 7.46
CA LEU A 20 -7.56 -9.84 8.82
C LEU A 20 -6.13 -9.74 9.40
N LEU A 21 -6.01 -9.50 10.70
CA LEU A 21 -4.73 -9.34 11.40
C LEU A 21 -4.87 -9.70 12.88
N PHE A 22 -3.99 -10.53 13.44
CA PHE A 22 -3.90 -10.71 14.90
C PHE A 22 -2.83 -9.78 15.48
N SER A 23 -3.16 -9.06 16.55
CA SER A 23 -2.22 -8.15 17.23
C SER A 23 -1.62 -8.77 18.49
N VAL A 24 -0.72 -8.05 19.13
CA VAL A 24 0.04 -8.52 20.31
C VAL A 24 -0.80 -8.64 21.59
N ASP A 25 -2.06 -8.18 21.55
CA ASP A 25 -3.08 -8.35 22.58
C ASP A 25 -3.93 -9.62 22.40
N GLY A 26 -3.72 -10.38 21.32
CA GLY A 26 -4.40 -11.65 21.04
C GLY A 26 -5.68 -11.53 20.22
N TYR A 27 -6.24 -10.34 20.03
CA TYR A 27 -7.52 -10.17 19.33
C TYR A 27 -7.34 -10.10 17.81
N MET A 28 -8.42 -10.46 17.09
CA MET A 28 -8.48 -10.35 15.64
C MET A 28 -9.00 -8.96 15.23
N TYR A 29 -8.20 -8.26 14.44
CA TYR A 29 -8.53 -7.00 13.81
C TYR A 29 -9.00 -7.23 12.38
N LEU A 30 -10.00 -6.45 11.95
CA LEU A 30 -10.50 -6.43 10.58
C LEU A 30 -10.48 -4.99 10.05
N PHE A 31 -10.06 -4.80 8.80
CA PHE A 31 -9.97 -3.49 8.16
C PHE A 31 -11.00 -3.41 7.03
N THR A 32 -12.01 -2.56 7.19
CA THR A 32 -13.13 -2.44 6.26
C THR A 32 -13.09 -1.08 5.59
N GLY A 33 -13.25 -1.04 4.27
CA GLY A 33 -13.41 0.22 3.55
C GLY A 33 -14.83 0.77 3.65
N ASP A 34 -15.06 1.97 3.13
CA ASP A 34 -16.29 2.76 3.30
C ASP A 34 -17.53 2.21 2.56
N GLY A 35 -17.41 1.12 1.80
CA GLY A 35 -18.48 0.57 0.97
C GLY A 35 -18.63 1.24 -0.39
N GLY A 36 -17.68 2.10 -0.79
CA GLY A 36 -17.46 2.47 -2.18
C GLY A 36 -18.09 3.76 -2.66
N LYS A 37 -18.18 3.89 -3.99
CA LYS A 37 -18.52 5.13 -4.73
C LYS A 37 -17.55 6.28 -4.42
N ALA A 38 -17.77 7.44 -5.04
CA ALA A 38 -16.92 8.61 -4.86
C ALA A 38 -17.37 9.41 -3.64
N GLY A 39 -16.47 9.61 -2.66
CA GLY A 39 -16.75 10.43 -1.49
C GLY A 39 -17.82 9.88 -0.55
N ASP A 40 -17.84 8.56 -0.28
CA ASP A 40 -18.66 7.91 0.75
C ASP A 40 -20.09 8.50 0.87
N PRO A 41 -20.96 8.32 -0.14
CA PRO A 41 -22.23 9.04 -0.25
C PRO A 41 -23.33 8.53 0.71
N PHE A 42 -22.98 7.67 1.68
CA PHE A 42 -23.94 6.91 2.45
C PHE A 42 -24.41 7.67 3.70
N GLY A 43 -25.69 8.07 3.70
CA GLY A 43 -26.29 8.85 4.79
C GLY A 43 -25.72 10.28 4.91
N LYS A 44 -25.93 10.91 6.06
CA LYS A 44 -25.62 12.33 6.27
C LYS A 44 -24.12 12.66 6.24
N PHE A 45 -23.27 11.72 6.69
CA PHE A 45 -21.86 11.96 6.98
C PHE A 45 -20.90 10.92 6.35
N GLY A 46 -21.44 9.95 5.61
CA GLY A 46 -20.69 8.78 5.14
C GLY A 46 -20.72 7.61 6.15
N ASN A 47 -20.56 6.40 5.63
CA ASN A 47 -20.33 5.18 6.39
C ASN A 47 -19.13 5.31 7.32
N ALA A 48 -18.01 5.87 6.85
CA ALA A 48 -16.75 5.91 7.58
C ALA A 48 -16.89 6.66 8.92
N GLN A 49 -17.54 7.83 8.91
CA GLN A 49 -17.88 8.60 10.12
C GLN A 49 -19.03 7.98 10.94
N ASN A 50 -19.93 7.22 10.31
CA ASN A 50 -21.04 6.60 11.03
C ASN A 50 -20.59 5.38 11.85
N LYS A 51 -20.51 5.53 13.18
CA LYS A 51 -20.14 4.43 14.09
C LYS A 51 -21.21 3.33 14.21
N SER A 52 -22.44 3.52 13.71
CA SER A 52 -23.47 2.46 13.73
C SER A 52 -23.32 1.43 12.59
N THR A 53 -22.43 1.67 11.63
CA THR A 53 -22.06 0.70 10.58
C THR A 53 -20.70 0.04 10.88
N LEU A 54 -20.42 -1.05 10.17
CA LEU A 54 -19.13 -1.76 10.21
C LEU A 54 -18.19 -1.37 9.05
N LEU A 55 -18.58 -0.41 8.20
CA LEU A 55 -17.85 0.02 7.00
C LEU A 55 -17.05 1.31 7.25
N GLY A 56 -15.86 1.41 6.67
CA GLY A 56 -14.90 2.48 6.93
C GLY A 56 -14.39 2.45 8.36
N LYS A 57 -14.02 1.26 8.84
CA LYS A 57 -13.66 0.96 10.24
C LYS A 57 -12.39 0.14 10.35
N VAL A 58 -11.75 0.25 11.51
CA VAL A 58 -10.98 -0.84 12.09
C VAL A 58 -11.85 -1.51 13.15
N LEU A 59 -12.15 -2.79 12.97
CA LEU A 59 -12.89 -3.62 13.91
C LEU A 59 -11.89 -4.45 14.75
N ARG A 60 -12.28 -4.84 15.96
CA ARG A 60 -11.48 -5.70 16.85
C ARG A 60 -12.41 -6.64 17.63
N ILE A 61 -12.26 -7.94 17.42
CA ILE A 61 -13.10 -8.99 18.01
C ILE A 61 -12.27 -10.13 18.60
N ASP A 62 -12.87 -10.87 19.51
CA ASP A 62 -12.30 -12.02 20.19
C ASP A 62 -12.90 -13.31 19.61
N VAL A 63 -12.09 -14.09 18.91
CA VAL A 63 -12.53 -15.31 18.21
C VAL A 63 -12.33 -16.60 19.04
N ASP A 64 -11.74 -16.50 20.24
CA ASP A 64 -11.48 -17.65 21.12
C ASP A 64 -12.68 -18.00 22.02
N GLY A 65 -13.78 -17.24 21.93
CA GLY A 65 -15.02 -17.51 22.64
C GLY A 65 -16.26 -17.04 21.91
N LYS A 66 -17.41 -17.57 22.32
CA LYS A 66 -18.74 -17.12 21.87
C LYS A 66 -19.29 -16.05 22.82
N SER A 67 -20.14 -15.18 22.31
CA SER A 67 -20.86 -14.21 23.14
C SER A 67 -22.07 -14.84 23.86
N PRO A 68 -22.61 -14.21 24.93
CA PRO A 68 -23.83 -14.68 25.58
C PRO A 68 -25.06 -14.69 24.67
N ASP A 69 -25.12 -13.78 23.69
CA ASP A 69 -26.15 -13.74 22.63
C ASP A 69 -25.85 -14.68 21.44
N GLY A 70 -24.96 -15.66 21.63
CA GLY A 70 -24.75 -16.78 20.72
C GLY A 70 -23.85 -16.50 19.49
N LYS A 71 -23.31 -15.28 19.35
CA LYS A 71 -22.38 -14.95 18.27
C LYS A 71 -21.11 -15.79 18.37
N PRO A 72 -20.47 -16.14 17.24
CA PRO A 72 -19.27 -16.97 17.20
C PRO A 72 -17.98 -16.24 17.60
N TYR A 73 -18.09 -15.01 18.11
CA TYR A 73 -17.02 -14.17 18.64
C TYR A 73 -17.52 -13.41 19.89
N ARG A 74 -16.62 -12.93 20.74
CA ARG A 74 -16.89 -11.96 21.82
C ARG A 74 -16.43 -10.56 21.42
N ILE A 75 -16.99 -9.56 22.11
CA ILE A 75 -16.47 -8.19 22.12
C ILE A 75 -15.39 -8.09 23.21
N PRO A 76 -14.16 -7.63 22.90
CA PRO A 76 -13.18 -7.29 23.93
C PRO A 76 -13.74 -6.21 24.88
N PRO A 77 -13.74 -6.43 26.20
CA PRO A 77 -14.40 -5.54 27.15
C PRO A 77 -13.78 -4.14 27.21
N ASP A 78 -12.56 -3.97 26.69
CA ASP A 78 -11.89 -2.69 26.60
C ASP A 78 -12.14 -1.94 25.27
N ASN A 79 -12.93 -2.46 24.32
CA ASN A 79 -13.19 -1.78 23.05
C ASN A 79 -13.76 -0.35 23.31
N PRO A 80 -13.35 0.67 22.52
CA PRO A 80 -13.57 2.08 22.87
C PRO A 80 -15.02 2.56 22.81
N PHE A 81 -15.92 1.80 22.18
CA PHE A 81 -17.32 2.19 21.97
C PHE A 81 -18.34 1.20 22.55
N VAL A 82 -17.93 0.28 23.44
CA VAL A 82 -18.83 -0.73 24.04
C VAL A 82 -20.01 -0.11 24.79
N SER A 83 -19.80 1.06 25.40
CA SER A 83 -20.83 1.79 26.15
C SER A 83 -21.56 2.88 25.35
N ASP A 84 -21.31 3.01 24.03
CA ASP A 84 -21.97 3.99 23.17
C ASP A 84 -23.13 3.32 22.40
N PRO A 85 -24.41 3.56 22.76
CA PRO A 85 -25.56 2.92 22.12
C PRO A 85 -25.80 3.38 20.67
N LYS A 86 -25.01 4.34 20.17
CA LYS A 86 -25.04 4.79 18.76
C LYS A 86 -23.88 4.20 17.95
N ALA A 87 -23.06 3.34 18.55
CA ALA A 87 -21.91 2.71 17.91
C ALA A 87 -22.04 1.17 17.89
N ARG A 88 -21.32 0.56 16.94
CA ARG A 88 -21.10 -0.88 16.91
C ARG A 88 -19.97 -1.25 17.88
N PRO A 89 -20.19 -2.14 18.87
CA PRO A 89 -19.17 -2.48 19.88
C PRO A 89 -17.96 -3.21 19.28
N GLU A 90 -18.07 -3.73 18.06
CA GLU A 90 -16.97 -4.27 17.26
C GLU A 90 -15.93 -3.21 16.85
N VAL A 91 -16.30 -1.92 16.84
CA VAL A 91 -15.46 -0.83 16.31
C VAL A 91 -14.33 -0.48 17.29
N TYR A 92 -13.10 -0.53 16.78
CA TYR A 92 -11.89 -0.10 17.47
C TYR A 92 -11.41 1.27 17.00
N ALA A 93 -11.58 1.62 15.73
CA ALA A 93 -11.34 2.95 15.17
C ALA A 93 -12.19 3.17 13.91
N TYR A 94 -12.35 4.42 13.47
CA TYR A 94 -13.30 4.77 12.41
C TYR A 94 -12.82 5.94 11.54
N GLY A 95 -13.57 6.26 10.47
CA GLY A 95 -13.20 7.36 9.57
C GLY A 95 -12.07 7.01 8.61
N VAL A 96 -11.93 5.73 8.24
CA VAL A 96 -10.98 5.23 7.22
C VAL A 96 -11.70 5.00 5.89
N ARG A 97 -10.98 5.03 4.76
CA ARG A 97 -11.59 4.96 3.42
C ARG A 97 -11.51 3.56 2.80
N ASN A 98 -10.31 3.03 2.62
CA ASN A 98 -10.02 1.73 2.04
C ASN A 98 -8.58 1.31 2.41
N MET A 99 -8.38 0.96 3.68
CA MET A 99 -7.11 0.41 4.16
C MET A 99 -6.84 -0.94 3.50
N TRP A 100 -5.73 -1.03 2.74
CA TRP A 100 -5.41 -2.21 1.93
C TRP A 100 -4.46 -3.20 2.62
N ARG A 101 -3.26 -2.75 3.00
CA ARG A 101 -2.35 -3.55 3.85
C ARG A 101 -2.02 -2.83 5.14
N CYS A 102 -2.29 -3.54 6.22
CA CYS A 102 -1.90 -3.24 7.58
C CYS A 102 -0.93 -4.30 8.12
N ALA A 103 -0.05 -3.89 9.04
CA ALA A 103 0.93 -4.77 9.67
C ALA A 103 1.21 -4.37 11.12
N VAL A 104 1.31 -5.36 12.00
CA VAL A 104 1.77 -5.19 13.38
C VAL A 104 3.30 -5.09 13.38
N ASP A 105 3.83 -3.97 13.88
CA ASP A 105 5.23 -3.87 14.26
C ASP A 105 5.51 -4.88 15.40
N ARG A 106 6.30 -5.93 15.11
CA ARG A 106 6.69 -6.96 16.11
C ARG A 106 7.54 -6.39 17.24
N GLY A 107 8.05 -5.16 17.07
CA GLY A 107 8.95 -4.44 17.95
C GLY A 107 10.41 -4.70 17.62
N ASP A 108 11.28 -3.74 17.95
CA ASP A 108 12.72 -3.92 17.85
C ASP A 108 13.19 -5.21 18.58
N PRO A 109 13.97 -6.12 17.95
CA PRO A 109 14.23 -7.44 18.51
C PRO A 109 14.85 -7.43 19.91
N VAL A 110 15.62 -6.40 20.27
CA VAL A 110 16.28 -6.25 21.58
C VAL A 110 15.42 -5.42 22.53
N THR A 111 15.10 -4.17 22.16
CA THR A 111 14.47 -3.18 23.04
C THR A 111 12.94 -3.24 23.08
N LYS A 112 12.33 -4.02 22.19
CA LYS A 112 10.88 -4.13 21.95
C LYS A 112 10.18 -2.81 21.59
N LYS A 113 10.90 -1.68 21.40
CA LYS A 113 10.26 -0.41 20.99
C LYS A 113 9.46 -0.61 19.71
N GLY A 114 8.22 -0.13 19.74
CA GLY A 114 7.29 -0.16 18.62
C GLY A 114 6.36 -1.38 18.59
N ARG A 115 6.59 -2.40 19.44
CA ARG A 115 5.78 -3.61 19.50
C ARG A 115 4.29 -3.29 19.65
N GLY A 116 3.46 -3.87 18.78
CA GLY A 116 2.00 -3.74 18.83
C GLY A 116 1.42 -2.53 18.09
N ARG A 117 2.26 -1.63 17.56
CA ARG A 117 1.77 -0.58 16.64
C ARG A 117 1.29 -1.24 15.36
N ILE A 118 0.03 -1.05 15.01
CA ILE A 118 -0.50 -1.42 13.68
C ILE A 118 -0.24 -0.23 12.76
N PHE A 119 0.49 -0.46 11.68
CA PHE A 119 0.61 0.47 10.56
C PHE A 119 -0.38 0.07 9.47
N CYS A 120 -0.91 1.02 8.72
CA CYS A 120 -1.78 0.77 7.55
C CYS A 120 -1.40 1.68 6.38
N GLY A 121 -1.73 1.26 5.16
CA GLY A 121 -1.87 2.17 4.01
C GLY A 121 -3.34 2.31 3.62
N ASP A 122 -3.84 3.54 3.59
CA ASP A 122 -5.21 3.88 3.18
C ASP A 122 -5.22 4.55 1.79
N VAL A 123 -6.01 3.97 0.88
CA VAL A 123 -6.17 4.47 -0.49
C VAL A 123 -7.19 5.59 -0.48
N GLY A 124 -6.72 6.84 -0.57
CA GLY A 124 -7.54 8.06 -0.60
C GLY A 124 -8.47 8.15 -1.83
N GLN A 125 -9.15 9.27 -2.00
CA GLN A 125 -10.09 9.50 -3.10
C GLN A 125 -9.46 10.05 -4.39
N ASN A 126 -8.93 11.28 -4.36
CA ASN A 126 -8.50 12.02 -5.56
C ASN A 126 -7.18 12.79 -5.38
N ARG A 127 -6.77 13.11 -4.15
CA ARG A 127 -5.64 14.01 -3.85
C ARG A 127 -4.43 13.26 -3.29
N PHE A 128 -4.65 12.38 -2.31
CA PHE A 128 -3.58 11.72 -1.55
C PHE A 128 -3.72 10.20 -1.49
N GLU A 129 -2.63 9.55 -1.14
CA GLU A 129 -2.56 8.23 -0.51
C GLU A 129 -1.97 8.41 0.90
N GLU A 130 -2.37 7.58 1.86
CA GLU A 130 -2.12 7.82 3.29
C GLU A 130 -1.46 6.62 3.98
N ILE A 131 -0.59 6.89 4.95
CA ILE A 131 -0.01 5.90 5.87
C ILE A 131 -0.34 6.29 7.30
N ASP A 132 -0.92 5.34 8.04
CA ASP A 132 -1.47 5.55 9.37
C ASP A 132 -0.82 4.65 10.42
N ILE A 133 -0.94 5.07 11.69
CA ILE A 133 -0.77 4.19 12.84
C ILE A 133 -2.12 4.09 13.56
N ILE A 134 -2.58 2.86 13.77
CA ILE A 134 -3.93 2.62 14.31
C ILE A 134 -3.95 2.78 15.83
N VAL A 135 -4.75 3.75 16.29
CA VAL A 135 -4.89 4.13 17.70
C VAL A 135 -6.34 3.93 18.14
N LYS A 136 -6.49 3.31 19.31
CA LYS A 136 -7.78 2.99 19.94
C LYS A 136 -8.71 4.21 20.02
N GLY A 137 -9.92 4.06 19.48
CA GLY A 137 -11.01 5.03 19.56
C GLY A 137 -10.86 6.26 18.66
N ARG A 138 -9.80 6.35 17.84
CA ARG A 138 -9.54 7.54 17.01
C ARG A 138 -10.30 7.53 15.69
N ASN A 139 -10.43 8.73 15.15
CA ASN A 139 -11.05 9.05 13.87
C ASN A 139 -9.95 9.40 12.85
N TYR A 140 -9.97 8.81 11.66
CA TYR A 140 -9.03 9.13 10.56
C TYR A 140 -9.61 10.18 9.59
N GLY A 141 -10.78 10.73 9.90
CA GLY A 141 -11.31 11.93 9.26
C GLY A 141 -11.99 11.72 7.91
N TRP A 142 -11.85 10.58 7.22
CA TRP A 142 -12.60 10.30 5.99
C TRP A 142 -14.11 10.20 6.28
N ARG A 143 -15.02 10.85 5.53
CA ARG A 143 -14.81 11.62 4.28
C ARG A 143 -14.61 13.13 4.42
N ALA A 144 -14.48 13.65 5.63
CA ALA A 144 -14.25 15.08 5.85
C ALA A 144 -12.87 15.55 5.38
N LYS A 145 -11.85 14.71 5.60
CA LYS A 145 -10.45 14.94 5.19
C LYS A 145 -9.97 13.87 4.22
N GLU A 146 -8.93 14.23 3.46
CA GLU A 146 -8.09 13.34 2.66
C GLU A 146 -6.65 13.85 2.83
N GLY A 147 -5.78 13.04 3.44
CA GLY A 147 -4.43 13.42 3.83
C GLY A 147 -4.41 14.55 4.86
N PHE A 148 -3.76 15.66 4.49
CA PHE A 148 -3.65 16.85 5.35
C PHE A 148 -4.68 17.94 5.00
N GLU A 149 -5.65 17.65 4.13
CA GLU A 149 -6.61 18.62 3.60
C GLU A 149 -8.08 18.21 3.84
N CYS A 150 -8.99 19.19 3.84
CA CYS A 150 -10.43 18.92 3.79
C CYS A 150 -10.84 18.39 2.39
N TYR A 151 -11.49 17.21 2.37
CA TYR A 151 -12.17 16.66 1.19
C TYR A 151 -13.58 17.25 1.06
N ASP A 152 -14.50 16.85 1.95
CA ASP A 152 -15.82 17.43 2.10
C ASP A 152 -15.70 18.69 2.97
N THR A 153 -15.52 19.86 2.34
CA THR A 153 -15.29 21.13 3.05
C THR A 153 -16.44 21.52 3.98
N LYS A 154 -17.68 21.14 3.66
CA LYS A 154 -18.83 21.37 4.53
C LYS A 154 -18.74 20.50 5.79
N LEU A 155 -18.43 19.21 5.64
CA LEU A 155 -18.27 18.31 6.78
C LEU A 155 -17.05 18.69 7.64
N CYS A 156 -15.93 19.01 6.99
CA CYS A 156 -14.65 19.34 7.62
C CYS A 156 -14.70 20.64 8.45
N HIS A 157 -15.44 21.66 8.00
CA HIS A 157 -15.54 22.93 8.73
C HIS A 157 -16.68 22.96 9.75
N ASN A 158 -17.78 22.23 9.51
CA ASN A 158 -18.95 22.23 10.39
C ASN A 158 -18.87 21.19 11.53
N SER A 159 -17.78 20.43 11.63
CA SER A 159 -17.65 19.32 12.58
C SER A 159 -16.30 19.34 13.28
N SER A 160 -16.29 19.38 14.62
CA SER A 160 -15.11 19.00 15.39
C SER A 160 -15.06 17.48 15.45
N LEU A 161 -14.19 16.88 14.62
CA LEU A 161 -14.15 15.43 14.41
C LEU A 161 -13.21 14.67 15.35
N ASP A 162 -12.39 15.41 16.10
CA ASP A 162 -11.26 14.90 16.89
C ASP A 162 -10.43 13.85 16.11
N ASP A 163 -10.17 14.19 14.84
CA ASP A 163 -9.42 13.32 13.93
C ASP A 163 -7.92 13.31 14.23
N ILE A 164 -7.23 12.29 13.73
CA ILE A 164 -5.78 12.28 13.65
C ILE A 164 -5.36 12.20 12.20
N LEU A 165 -4.34 12.99 11.87
CA LEU A 165 -3.76 13.06 10.55
C LEU A 165 -2.79 11.88 10.33
N PRO A 166 -2.62 11.39 9.09
CA PRO A 166 -1.72 10.30 8.78
C PRO A 166 -0.26 10.65 9.13
N ILE A 167 0.55 9.64 9.46
CA ILE A 167 1.98 9.83 9.74
C ILE A 167 2.77 10.21 8.49
N PHE A 168 2.23 9.92 7.30
CA PHE A 168 2.71 10.37 6.02
C PHE A 168 1.58 10.30 4.98
N ALA A 169 1.43 11.33 4.15
CA ALA A 169 0.55 11.30 2.98
C ALA A 169 1.33 11.77 1.74
N TYR A 170 0.98 11.24 0.56
CA TYR A 170 1.63 11.61 -0.71
C TYR A 170 0.62 11.83 -1.83
N GLY A 171 0.86 12.85 -2.66
CA GLY A 171 -0.07 13.28 -3.70
C GLY A 171 -0.16 12.33 -4.89
N ARG A 172 -1.23 12.44 -5.70
CA ARG A 172 -1.43 11.61 -6.93
C ARG A 172 -0.41 11.84 -8.07
N ASN A 173 0.60 12.67 -7.85
CA ASN A 173 1.80 12.77 -8.69
C ASN A 173 2.94 11.83 -8.23
N VAL A 174 2.89 11.36 -6.98
CA VAL A 174 3.87 10.44 -6.38
C VAL A 174 3.44 8.96 -6.51
N GLY A 175 2.14 8.68 -6.49
CA GLY A 175 1.54 7.36 -6.76
C GLY A 175 0.03 7.45 -7.01
N LYS A 176 -0.70 6.33 -6.99
CA LYS A 176 -2.16 6.28 -7.28
C LYS A 176 -2.96 5.23 -6.48
N SER A 177 -2.30 4.35 -5.74
CA SER A 177 -2.96 3.38 -4.85
C SER A 177 -1.89 2.82 -3.91
N VAL A 178 -1.88 3.26 -2.65
CA VAL A 178 -0.94 2.72 -1.67
C VAL A 178 -1.26 1.26 -1.35
N THR A 179 -0.31 0.37 -1.60
CA THR A 179 -0.44 -1.05 -1.24
C THR A 179 -0.32 -1.26 0.26
N GLY A 180 0.20 -0.28 1.01
CA GLY A 180 0.62 -0.44 2.41
C GLY A 180 1.95 -1.20 2.52
N GLY A 181 2.27 -1.74 3.70
CA GLY A 181 3.62 -2.24 3.98
C GLY A 181 3.81 -2.93 5.34
N TYR A 182 5.07 -3.06 5.76
CA TYR A 182 5.51 -3.69 7.01
C TYR A 182 6.68 -2.94 7.66
N VAL A 183 6.78 -2.98 8.99
CA VAL A 183 8.03 -2.59 9.68
C VAL A 183 9.02 -3.75 9.59
N TYR A 184 10.17 -3.56 8.92
CA TYR A 184 11.19 -4.61 8.85
C TYR A 184 11.77 -4.89 10.24
N ARG A 185 11.67 -6.14 10.70
CA ARG A 185 12.20 -6.63 12.00
C ARG A 185 13.12 -7.84 11.87
N GLY A 186 13.45 -8.23 10.65
CA GLY A 186 14.37 -9.32 10.32
C GLY A 186 15.79 -9.12 10.83
N CYS A 187 16.57 -10.19 10.72
CA CYS A 187 17.95 -10.27 11.17
C CYS A 187 18.94 -10.06 10.03
N GLU A 188 18.63 -10.53 8.81
CA GLU A 188 19.58 -10.63 7.69
C GLU A 188 20.10 -9.28 7.18
N SER A 189 19.32 -8.21 7.29
CA SER A 189 19.60 -6.88 6.72
C SER A 189 19.51 -5.77 7.79
N PRO A 190 20.48 -5.67 8.74
CA PRO A 190 20.31 -4.88 9.96
C PRO A 190 20.08 -3.37 9.79
N ASN A 191 20.42 -2.79 8.63
CA ASN A 191 20.14 -1.38 8.33
C ASN A 191 18.65 -1.09 8.10
N LEU A 192 17.85 -2.12 7.78
CA LEU A 192 16.41 -1.99 7.53
C LEU A 192 15.58 -2.01 8.83
N ASN A 193 16.14 -2.43 9.98
CA ASN A 193 15.41 -2.59 11.24
C ASN A 193 14.69 -1.31 11.68
N GLY A 194 13.36 -1.37 11.75
CA GLY A 194 12.51 -0.26 12.17
C GLY A 194 12.14 0.72 11.06
N LEU A 195 12.50 0.46 9.81
CA LEU A 195 11.89 1.12 8.66
C LEU A 195 10.50 0.51 8.41
N TYR A 196 9.47 1.34 8.28
CA TYR A 196 8.21 0.92 7.67
C TYR A 196 8.36 0.95 6.15
N ILE A 197 8.52 -0.21 5.53
CA ILE A 197 8.71 -0.41 4.09
C ILE A 197 7.34 -0.66 3.45
N PHE A 198 6.98 0.16 2.46
CA PHE A 198 5.67 0.16 1.80
C PHE A 198 5.81 0.43 0.29
N GLY A 199 4.73 0.25 -0.46
CA GLY A 199 4.73 0.48 -1.91
C GLY A 199 3.43 1.03 -2.47
N ASP A 200 3.47 1.43 -3.74
CA ASP A 200 2.32 1.86 -4.54
C ASP A 200 2.03 0.85 -5.66
N PHE A 201 0.79 0.40 -5.75
CA PHE A 201 0.34 -0.63 -6.68
C PHE A 201 0.45 -0.18 -8.14
N MET A 202 0.19 1.09 -8.46
CA MET A 202 -0.02 1.54 -9.84
C MET A 202 1.26 2.01 -10.54
N ASN A 203 2.30 2.37 -9.80
CA ASN A 203 3.60 2.73 -10.37
C ASN A 203 4.79 1.90 -9.87
N GLY A 204 4.57 1.00 -8.91
CA GLY A 204 5.60 0.08 -8.42
C GLY A 204 6.67 0.74 -7.56
N ARG A 205 6.50 1.98 -7.10
CA ARG A 205 7.48 2.62 -6.21
C ARG A 205 7.51 1.90 -4.86
N LEU A 206 8.71 1.60 -4.40
CA LEU A 206 8.98 1.19 -3.03
C LEU A 206 9.53 2.38 -2.23
N MET A 207 9.09 2.48 -0.98
CA MET A 207 9.37 3.60 -0.10
C MET A 207 9.56 3.09 1.32
N ALA A 208 10.26 3.87 2.15
CA ALA A 208 10.31 3.64 3.59
C ALA A 208 10.00 4.91 4.37
N LEU A 209 9.34 4.76 5.51
CA LEU A 209 9.27 5.78 6.55
C LEU A 209 10.22 5.39 7.70
N GLN A 210 10.98 6.36 8.20
CA GLN A 210 11.80 6.22 9.40
C GLN A 210 11.35 7.18 10.51
N GLU A 211 11.12 6.65 11.70
CA GLU A 211 10.75 7.42 12.90
C GLU A 211 11.98 8.12 13.51
N ASP A 212 12.00 9.45 13.53
CA ASP A 212 12.93 10.19 14.39
C ASP A 212 12.52 10.00 15.85
N LYS A 213 13.30 9.20 16.58
CA LYS A 213 13.07 8.84 17.98
C LYS A 213 13.13 10.02 18.96
N LYS A 214 13.53 11.23 18.52
CA LYS A 214 13.54 12.46 19.35
C LYS A 214 12.30 13.34 19.11
N THR A 215 11.81 13.43 17.88
CA THR A 215 10.70 14.32 17.52
C THR A 215 9.39 13.59 17.22
N ASN A 216 9.42 12.25 17.16
CA ASN A 216 8.35 11.36 16.73
C ASN A 216 7.81 11.67 15.30
N LYS A 217 8.55 12.44 14.51
CA LYS A 217 8.25 12.73 13.11
C LYS A 217 8.77 11.61 12.22
N TRP A 218 8.06 11.37 11.11
CA TRP A 218 8.42 10.36 10.13
C TRP A 218 9.08 10.99 8.91
N LYS A 219 10.24 10.47 8.52
CA LYS A 219 10.97 10.86 7.31
C LYS A 219 10.78 9.80 6.23
N LYS A 220 10.22 10.19 5.07
CA LYS A 220 10.15 9.36 3.87
C LYS A 220 11.51 9.30 3.16
N GLN A 221 11.85 8.12 2.64
CA GLN A 221 12.92 7.85 1.69
C GLN A 221 12.40 6.89 0.60
N ASP A 222 12.92 6.98 -0.62
CA ASP A 222 12.61 6.02 -1.69
C ASP A 222 13.55 4.80 -1.60
N ILE A 223 13.06 3.63 -2.01
CA ILE A 223 13.83 2.39 -2.08
C ILE A 223 13.95 1.97 -3.55
N CYS A 224 15.18 1.79 -4.00
CA CYS A 224 15.47 1.13 -5.27
C CYS A 224 15.78 -0.35 -5.05
N ILE A 225 15.29 -1.23 -5.93
CA ILE A 225 15.69 -2.65 -5.98
C ILE A 225 16.22 -2.98 -7.38
N GLY A 226 17.49 -3.40 -7.40
CA GLY A 226 18.23 -3.83 -8.56
C GLY A 226 19.70 -4.02 -8.21
N SER A 227 20.57 -4.05 -9.23
CA SER A 227 22.01 -3.96 -9.01
C SER A 227 22.41 -2.55 -8.57
N THR A 228 23.62 -2.40 -8.04
CA THR A 228 24.22 -1.08 -7.75
C THR A 228 24.23 -0.16 -8.99
N ARG A 229 24.42 -0.73 -10.20
CA ARG A 229 24.33 0.00 -11.47
C ARG A 229 22.90 0.47 -11.78
N ALA A 230 21.88 -0.35 -11.52
CA ALA A 230 20.48 0.05 -11.71
C ALA A 230 20.08 1.19 -10.75
N CYS A 231 20.47 1.08 -9.47
CA CYS A 231 20.15 2.09 -8.46
C CYS A 231 21.03 3.36 -8.51
N ALA A 232 22.11 3.34 -9.29
CA ALA A 232 22.87 4.55 -9.63
C ALA A 232 22.23 5.37 -10.78
N PHE A 233 21.23 4.83 -11.49
CA PHE A 233 20.60 5.54 -12.60
C PHE A 233 19.55 6.55 -12.11
N PRO A 234 19.60 7.83 -12.55
CA PRO A 234 18.63 8.86 -12.18
C PRO A 234 17.27 8.61 -12.86
N GLY A 235 16.49 7.70 -12.29
CA GLY A 235 15.15 7.34 -12.79
C GLY A 235 14.43 6.21 -12.04
N MET A 236 15.06 5.56 -11.06
CA MET A 236 14.51 4.39 -10.34
C MET A 236 14.06 3.25 -11.29
N ILE A 237 14.95 2.82 -12.19
CA ILE A 237 14.74 1.64 -13.04
C ILE A 237 14.64 0.42 -12.13
N SER A 238 13.40 -0.02 -11.90
CA SER A 238 13.07 -1.13 -11.01
C SER A 238 13.19 -2.46 -11.74
N SER A 239 13.85 -3.43 -11.14
CA SER A 239 14.12 -4.74 -11.74
C SER A 239 12.99 -5.77 -11.57
N TYR A 240 11.84 -5.33 -11.07
CA TYR A 240 10.67 -6.17 -10.75
C TYR A 240 9.43 -5.73 -11.51
N SER A 241 8.41 -6.60 -11.59
CA SER A 241 7.17 -6.30 -12.31
C SER A 241 6.42 -5.12 -11.69
N LYS A 242 5.86 -4.24 -12.52
CA LYS A 242 5.37 -2.91 -12.13
C LYS A 242 4.34 -2.88 -10.99
N PHE A 243 3.44 -3.87 -10.89
CA PHE A 243 2.27 -3.74 -10.02
C PHE A 243 2.48 -4.47 -8.70
N ILE A 244 2.80 -3.75 -7.62
CA ILE A 244 3.00 -4.30 -6.28
C ILE A 244 1.65 -4.60 -5.64
N ILE A 245 1.26 -5.88 -5.65
CA ILE A 245 -0.06 -6.33 -5.19
C ILE A 245 -0.14 -6.54 -3.68
N SER A 246 0.96 -6.93 -3.04
CA SER A 246 0.97 -7.35 -1.64
C SER A 246 2.39 -7.41 -1.07
N PHE A 247 2.52 -7.31 0.25
CA PHE A 247 3.75 -7.60 1.00
C PHE A 247 3.62 -8.93 1.75
N ALA A 248 4.72 -9.42 2.33
CA ALA A 248 4.70 -10.48 3.33
C ALA A 248 5.89 -10.35 4.30
N GLU A 249 5.80 -11.04 5.43
CA GLU A 249 6.86 -11.21 6.41
C GLU A 249 6.94 -12.71 6.73
N ASP A 250 8.15 -13.27 6.87
CA ASP A 250 8.33 -14.66 7.30
C ASP A 250 8.35 -14.81 8.83
N GLU A 251 8.45 -16.06 9.31
CA GLU A 251 8.52 -16.33 10.75
C GLU A 251 9.75 -15.68 11.43
N ALA A 252 10.83 -15.43 10.67
CA ALA A 252 12.06 -14.78 11.14
C ALA A 252 12.02 -13.23 11.10
N GLY A 253 10.97 -12.63 10.52
CA GLY A 253 10.81 -11.19 10.38
C GLY A 253 11.40 -10.61 9.09
N GLU A 254 11.85 -11.45 8.16
CA GLU A 254 12.34 -11.00 6.87
C GLU A 254 11.18 -10.62 5.95
N LEU A 255 11.31 -9.48 5.27
CA LEU A 255 10.24 -8.96 4.41
C LEU A 255 10.36 -9.45 2.96
N TYR A 256 9.19 -9.56 2.36
CA TYR A 256 8.99 -9.91 0.96
C TYR A 256 7.95 -8.97 0.34
N PHE A 257 7.96 -8.83 -0.98
CA PHE A 257 6.85 -8.25 -1.73
C PHE A 257 6.50 -9.08 -2.96
N MET A 258 5.24 -8.97 -3.37
CA MET A 258 4.67 -9.66 -4.52
C MET A 258 4.32 -8.64 -5.60
N SER A 259 4.67 -8.91 -6.85
CA SER A 259 4.25 -8.09 -7.97
C SER A 259 3.86 -8.88 -9.22
N THR A 260 3.02 -8.25 -10.05
CA THR A 260 2.57 -8.75 -11.35
C THR A 260 2.95 -7.77 -12.46
N SER A 261 3.07 -8.28 -13.69
CA SER A 261 3.20 -7.46 -14.91
C SER A 261 1.85 -6.91 -15.38
N TYR A 262 0.74 -7.53 -14.97
CA TYR A 262 -0.62 -7.19 -15.41
C TYR A 262 -1.59 -7.10 -14.21
N PRO A 263 -2.29 -5.97 -14.00
CA PRO A 263 -3.09 -5.70 -12.81
C PRO A 263 -4.48 -6.34 -12.92
N SER A 264 -4.56 -7.66 -12.82
CA SER A 264 -5.81 -8.41 -12.92
C SER A 264 -5.82 -9.64 -12.00
N ALA A 265 -7.00 -9.97 -11.47
CA ALA A 265 -7.23 -11.22 -10.75
C ALA A 265 -7.01 -12.47 -11.62
N TYR A 266 -7.04 -12.31 -12.95
CA TYR A 266 -6.77 -13.37 -13.93
C TYR A 266 -5.31 -13.40 -14.42
N ALA A 267 -4.38 -12.68 -13.79
CA ALA A 267 -2.97 -12.76 -14.12
C ALA A 267 -2.43 -14.17 -13.79
N PRO A 268 -1.95 -14.97 -14.77
CA PRO A 268 -1.60 -16.37 -14.54
C PRO A 268 -0.32 -16.55 -13.71
N HIS A 269 0.51 -15.50 -13.63
CA HIS A 269 1.83 -15.51 -13.01
C HIS A 269 2.06 -14.22 -12.21
N GLY A 270 2.78 -14.35 -11.10
CA GLY A 270 3.28 -13.25 -10.28
C GLY A 270 4.62 -13.63 -9.67
N SER A 271 5.41 -12.63 -9.26
CA SER A 271 6.76 -12.82 -8.71
C SER A 271 6.80 -12.44 -7.23
N LEU A 272 7.51 -13.25 -6.43
CA LEU A 272 7.79 -13.00 -5.01
C LEU A 272 9.26 -12.65 -4.83
N TYR A 273 9.55 -11.49 -4.27
CA TYR A 273 10.91 -10.98 -4.05
C TYR A 273 11.18 -10.84 -2.55
N LYS A 274 12.39 -11.20 -2.09
CA LYS A 274 12.86 -10.97 -0.71
C LYS A 274 13.62 -9.64 -0.61
N PHE A 275 13.38 -8.86 0.44
CA PHE A 275 14.19 -7.67 0.74
C PHE A 275 15.56 -8.09 1.29
N ILE A 276 16.62 -7.58 0.67
CA ILE A 276 18.02 -7.86 1.01
C ILE A 276 18.80 -6.54 0.93
N ASP A 277 19.47 -6.14 2.02
CA ASP A 277 20.47 -5.06 1.96
C ASP A 277 21.86 -5.65 1.61
N PRO A 278 22.40 -5.42 0.39
CA PRO A 278 23.73 -5.87 0.04
C PRO A 278 24.85 -5.05 0.71
N ALA A 279 24.57 -3.81 1.15
CA ALA A 279 25.56 -2.96 1.82
C ALA A 279 25.83 -3.41 3.25
N ARG A 280 24.90 -4.14 3.89
CA ARG A 280 25.11 -4.75 5.20
C ARG A 280 24.24 -6.00 5.42
N ARG A 281 24.83 -7.15 5.12
CA ARG A 281 24.32 -8.47 5.54
C ARG A 281 24.72 -8.74 6.99
N ALA A 282 23.93 -9.53 7.72
CA ALA A 282 24.35 -10.08 9.01
C ALA A 282 25.48 -11.12 8.86
N PRO A 283 26.36 -11.29 9.87
CA PRO A 283 27.39 -12.32 9.85
C PRO A 283 26.82 -13.74 9.64
N PRO A 284 27.53 -14.61 8.90
CA PRO A 284 27.11 -16.00 8.68
C PRO A 284 26.75 -16.73 9.97
N GLY A 285 25.64 -17.48 9.94
CA GLY A 285 25.17 -18.24 11.10
C GLY A 285 24.60 -17.43 12.28
N LYS A 286 24.62 -16.08 12.24
CA LYS A 286 23.97 -15.25 13.27
C LYS A 286 22.44 -15.29 13.17
N CYS A 287 21.91 -15.22 11.94
CA CYS A 287 20.48 -15.28 11.68
C CYS A 287 20.03 -16.73 11.52
N LYS A 288 19.95 -17.44 12.65
CA LYS A 288 19.33 -18.76 12.75
C LYS A 288 17.93 -18.60 13.33
N TYR A 289 16.93 -18.98 12.54
CA TYR A 289 15.56 -19.11 13.00
C TYR A 289 15.18 -20.60 13.06
N LYS A 290 14.35 -20.99 14.03
CA LYS A 290 13.82 -22.35 14.16
C LYS A 290 12.30 -22.28 13.95
N PRO A 291 11.78 -22.77 12.81
CA PRO A 291 10.34 -22.77 12.52
C PRO A 291 9.50 -23.36 13.64
N VAL A 292 8.35 -22.73 13.91
CA VAL A 292 7.40 -23.21 14.91
C VAL A 292 6.53 -24.30 14.27
N PRO A 293 6.50 -25.55 14.79
CA PRO A 293 5.77 -26.63 14.12
C PRO A 293 4.24 -26.47 14.19
N VAL A 294 3.64 -25.80 13.20
CA VAL A 294 2.17 -25.65 13.10
C VAL A 294 1.53 -27.00 12.77
N LYS A 295 0.67 -27.49 13.67
CA LYS A 295 -0.18 -28.68 13.45
C LYS A 295 -1.35 -28.32 12.50
N THR A 296 -1.14 -28.49 11.21
CA THR A 296 -2.18 -28.28 10.17
C THR A 296 -3.11 -29.49 10.08
N LYS A 297 -4.43 -29.28 10.15
CA LYS A 297 -5.43 -30.33 9.85
C LYS A 297 -5.54 -30.63 8.35
N SER A 298 -5.12 -29.70 7.50
CA SER A 298 -5.09 -29.81 6.04
C SER A 298 -3.79 -30.45 5.53
N LYS A 299 -3.84 -31.02 4.31
CA LYS A 299 -2.64 -31.41 3.56
C LYS A 299 -1.80 -30.16 3.27
N ARG A 300 -0.50 -30.22 3.54
CA ARG A 300 0.44 -29.12 3.24
C ARG A 300 0.75 -29.11 1.75
N ILE A 301 0.71 -27.94 1.11
CA ILE A 301 1.17 -27.73 -0.27
C ILE A 301 2.64 -27.29 -0.20
N PRO A 302 3.60 -28.07 -0.74
CA PRO A 302 5.02 -27.68 -0.71
C PRO A 302 5.30 -26.59 -1.75
N PHE A 303 5.58 -25.37 -1.30
CA PHE A 303 6.10 -24.31 -2.17
C PHE A 303 7.62 -24.50 -2.38
N VAL A 304 8.03 -24.70 -3.63
CA VAL A 304 9.44 -24.80 -4.03
C VAL A 304 9.80 -23.56 -4.85
N PRO A 305 10.53 -22.58 -4.29
CA PRO A 305 10.89 -21.37 -5.03
C PRO A 305 11.90 -21.69 -6.15
N ARG A 306 11.50 -21.47 -7.40
CA ARG A 306 12.42 -21.48 -8.55
C ARG A 306 13.19 -20.16 -8.57
N ALA A 307 14.37 -20.15 -7.96
CA ALA A 307 15.23 -18.98 -7.91
C ALA A 307 16.00 -18.80 -9.24
N SER A 308 15.46 -18.01 -10.17
CA SER A 308 16.23 -17.48 -11.29
C SER A 308 17.19 -16.38 -10.80
N LYS A 309 18.42 -16.32 -11.34
CA LYS A 309 19.27 -15.15 -11.12
C LYS A 309 18.84 -14.06 -12.07
N LEU A 310 18.61 -12.86 -11.55
CA LEU A 310 18.04 -11.74 -12.32
C LEU A 310 18.90 -11.28 -13.51
N LEU A 311 20.19 -11.68 -13.59
CA LEU A 311 21.02 -11.50 -14.79
C LEU A 311 20.61 -12.43 -15.96
N GLU A 312 20.26 -13.68 -15.67
CA GLU A 312 19.96 -14.70 -16.69
C GLU A 312 18.70 -14.30 -17.45
N THR A 313 17.61 -13.95 -16.74
CA THR A 313 16.33 -13.58 -17.36
C THR A 313 16.43 -12.30 -18.22
N VAL A 314 17.30 -11.34 -17.87
CA VAL A 314 17.53 -10.14 -18.70
C VAL A 314 18.35 -10.48 -19.95
N LEU A 315 19.31 -11.41 -19.84
CA LEU A 315 20.05 -11.90 -21.01
C LEU A 315 19.16 -12.76 -21.92
N GLU A 316 18.30 -13.62 -21.38
CA GLU A 316 17.33 -14.41 -22.16
C GLU A 316 16.35 -13.49 -22.92
N LEU A 317 15.77 -12.50 -22.24
CA LEU A 317 14.84 -11.53 -22.86
C LEU A 317 15.52 -10.58 -23.88
N LEU A 318 16.84 -10.45 -23.87
CA LEU A 318 17.62 -9.72 -24.88
C LEU A 318 18.18 -10.63 -25.98
N ASN A 319 18.23 -11.95 -25.75
CA ASN A 319 18.72 -12.96 -26.68
C ASN A 319 17.61 -13.77 -27.36
N GLU A 320 16.32 -13.54 -27.06
CA GLU A 320 15.22 -14.12 -27.84
C GLU A 320 15.38 -13.70 -29.32
N PRO A 321 15.62 -14.66 -30.25
CA PRO A 321 15.71 -14.32 -31.66
C PRO A 321 14.34 -13.86 -32.14
N SER A 322 14.28 -12.74 -32.86
CA SER A 322 13.05 -12.29 -33.53
C SER A 322 12.53 -13.36 -34.49
N THR A 323 11.57 -14.18 -34.05
CA THR A 323 10.99 -15.25 -34.87
C THR A 323 9.96 -14.70 -35.86
N THR A 324 10.39 -13.79 -36.73
CA THR A 324 9.68 -13.39 -37.95
C THR A 324 9.64 -14.58 -38.92
N LYS A 325 8.73 -15.53 -38.68
CA LYS A 325 8.41 -16.59 -39.64
C LYS A 325 7.99 -15.95 -40.97
N PRO A 326 8.70 -16.21 -42.09
CA PRO A 326 8.24 -15.76 -43.39
C PRO A 326 6.90 -16.43 -43.75
N LEU A 327 5.95 -15.69 -44.31
CA LEU A 327 4.77 -16.31 -44.92
C LEU A 327 5.22 -17.14 -46.13
N LYS A 328 5.14 -18.47 -46.01
CA LYS A 328 5.29 -19.36 -47.16
C LYS A 328 4.10 -19.15 -48.12
N LYS A 329 4.39 -18.73 -49.35
CA LYS A 329 3.43 -18.83 -50.46
C LYS A 329 3.17 -20.32 -50.73
N SER A 330 1.91 -20.76 -50.61
CA SER A 330 1.49 -22.08 -51.08
C SER A 330 1.04 -21.98 -52.55
N SER A 331 1.77 -22.63 -53.44
CA SER A 331 1.39 -22.76 -54.85
C SER A 331 0.31 -23.84 -55.03
N THR A 332 -0.80 -23.49 -55.67
CA THR A 332 -1.84 -24.44 -56.08
C THR A 332 -1.34 -25.30 -57.25
N PRO A 333 -1.52 -26.64 -57.24
CA PRO A 333 -1.42 -27.46 -58.44
C PRO A 333 -2.70 -27.34 -59.29
N THR A 334 -2.57 -27.53 -60.60
CA THR A 334 -3.65 -27.31 -61.59
C THR A 334 -3.99 -28.58 -62.36
N ALA A 335 -5.23 -28.65 -62.85
CA ALA A 335 -5.78 -29.51 -63.91
C ALA A 335 -6.23 -30.96 -63.56
N ALA A 336 -7.55 -31.17 -63.67
CA ALA A 336 -8.13 -32.24 -64.49
C ALA A 336 -9.56 -31.87 -64.94
N ILE A 337 -9.80 -31.86 -66.26
CA ILE A 337 -11.04 -31.66 -67.05
C ILE A 337 -10.77 -32.43 -68.37
N PRO A 338 -11.71 -33.13 -69.06
CA PRO A 338 -13.19 -33.03 -69.09
C PRO A 338 -13.87 -34.41 -68.80
N THR A 339 -15.13 -34.79 -69.13
CA THR A 339 -16.19 -34.28 -70.06
C THR A 339 -17.59 -34.82 -69.66
N VAL A 340 -18.69 -34.23 -70.17
CA VAL A 340 -19.82 -34.87 -70.92
C VAL A 340 -21.18 -34.11 -70.78
N SER A 341 -21.67 -33.62 -71.94
CA SER A 341 -23.08 -33.44 -72.37
C SER A 341 -24.09 -32.61 -71.52
N SER A 342 -25.38 -32.61 -71.93
CA SER A 342 -26.27 -31.44 -71.80
C SER A 342 -27.79 -31.67 -71.98
N ARG A 343 -28.58 -30.63 -71.65
CA ARG A 343 -29.93 -30.21 -72.14
C ARG A 343 -31.25 -30.65 -71.42
N LYS A 344 -31.92 -29.60 -70.90
CA LYS A 344 -33.35 -29.19 -71.07
C LYS A 344 -34.53 -29.99 -70.46
N ALA A 345 -35.37 -29.25 -69.71
CA ALA A 345 -36.84 -29.15 -69.94
C ALA A 345 -37.39 -27.80 -69.38
N LYS A 346 -38.66 -27.45 -69.70
CA LYS A 346 -39.42 -26.26 -69.19
C LYS A 346 -40.85 -26.67 -68.80
N LYS A 347 -41.46 -26.01 -67.80
CA LYS A 347 -42.69 -25.14 -67.94
C LYS A 347 -43.29 -24.67 -66.59
N THR A 348 -43.94 -23.50 -66.65
CA THR A 348 -44.86 -22.82 -65.69
C THR A 348 -46.32 -23.31 -65.89
N PRO A 349 -47.41 -22.93 -65.12
CA PRO A 349 -47.67 -21.61 -64.47
C PRO A 349 -48.61 -21.51 -63.22
N SER A 350 -48.76 -20.29 -62.64
CA SER A 350 -50.02 -19.59 -62.23
C SER A 350 -49.77 -18.44 -61.20
N THR A 351 -50.80 -17.71 -60.71
CA THR A 351 -50.69 -16.42 -59.93
C THR A 351 -51.77 -16.34 -58.81
N LYS A 352 -51.87 -15.41 -57.83
CA LYS A 352 -51.74 -13.91 -57.74
C LYS A 352 -51.52 -13.52 -56.22
N ILE A 353 -51.73 -12.35 -55.57
CA ILE A 353 -52.42 -11.04 -55.79
C ILE A 353 -51.83 -9.86 -54.90
N LYS A 354 -52.60 -8.77 -54.73
CA LYS A 354 -52.55 -7.53 -53.86
C LYS A 354 -52.21 -7.70 -52.34
N ALA A 355 -51.97 -6.65 -51.49
CA ALA A 355 -51.49 -5.24 -51.60
C ALA A 355 -51.46 -4.48 -50.21
N SER A 356 -50.64 -3.39 -50.07
CA SER A 356 -50.81 -2.17 -49.18
C SER A 356 -50.76 -2.28 -47.62
N THR A 357 -50.30 -1.29 -46.80
CA THR A 357 -49.28 -0.19 -46.91
C THR A 357 -48.40 -0.06 -45.60
N VAL A 358 -48.40 0.90 -44.64
CA VAL A 358 -49.16 2.15 -44.29
C VAL A 358 -48.22 3.31 -43.83
N LYS A 359 -48.13 3.74 -42.54
CA LYS A 359 -47.38 4.94 -42.01
C LYS A 359 -47.24 4.95 -40.46
N PRO A 360 -46.33 5.71 -39.79
CA PRO A 360 -46.40 7.19 -39.64
C PRO A 360 -45.03 7.96 -39.71
N ALA A 361 -45.06 9.29 -39.49
CA ALA A 361 -43.94 10.27 -39.50
C ALA A 361 -44.42 11.59 -38.80
N PRO A 362 -43.77 12.80 -38.86
CA PRO A 362 -42.42 13.21 -39.33
C PRO A 362 -41.67 14.26 -38.44
N SER A 363 -40.40 14.58 -38.74
CA SER A 363 -39.76 15.94 -38.78
C SER A 363 -38.23 15.89 -38.58
N GLY A 364 -37.39 16.80 -39.09
CA GLY A 364 -37.64 17.78 -40.17
C GLY A 364 -36.58 18.91 -40.33
N LYS A 365 -35.92 18.99 -41.51
CA LYS A 365 -35.06 20.12 -42.01
C LYS A 365 -33.73 20.35 -41.25
N LYS A 366 -32.69 21.02 -41.81
CA LYS A 366 -32.17 21.15 -43.19
C LYS A 366 -30.65 21.45 -43.10
N ARG A 367 -29.89 21.30 -44.20
CA ARG A 367 -28.42 21.49 -44.25
C ARG A 367 -28.03 22.50 -45.32
N GLN A 368 -27.10 23.41 -45.01
CA GLN A 368 -26.41 24.29 -45.98
C GLN A 368 -24.92 24.43 -45.62
N LYS A 369 -24.10 24.82 -46.60
CA LYS A 369 -22.65 25.08 -46.48
C LYS A 369 -22.37 26.55 -46.77
N ILE A 370 -21.23 27.08 -46.32
CA ILE A 370 -20.27 27.84 -47.13
C ILE A 370 -18.92 27.94 -46.38
N LYS A 371 -17.84 28.32 -47.09
CA LYS A 371 -16.45 28.44 -46.58
C LYS A 371 -16.17 29.84 -46.00
N ALA A 372 -15.19 29.96 -45.10
CA ALA A 372 -14.24 31.09 -45.02
C ALA A 372 -13.04 30.73 -44.12
N GLU A 373 -12.02 31.60 -44.03
CA GLU A 373 -10.69 31.31 -43.48
C GLU A 373 -10.35 32.12 -42.21
N ALA A 374 -9.30 31.65 -41.52
CA ALA A 374 -8.33 32.41 -40.70
C ALA A 374 -8.81 33.36 -39.57
N LYS A 375 -8.25 33.14 -38.36
CA LYS A 375 -7.05 33.91 -37.94
C LYS A 375 -6.37 33.35 -36.69
N LEU A 376 -5.05 33.45 -36.66
CA LEU A 376 -4.20 33.23 -35.48
C LEU A 376 -4.08 34.56 -34.72
N HIS A 377 -4.54 34.62 -33.47
CA HIS A 377 -4.28 35.79 -32.61
C HIS A 377 -3.05 35.55 -31.71
N LYS A 378 -1.94 36.18 -32.09
CA LYS A 378 -0.92 36.61 -31.13
C LYS A 378 -1.43 37.88 -30.43
N THR A 379 -1.02 38.06 -29.17
CA THR A 379 -1.04 39.37 -28.51
C THR A 379 0.35 39.62 -27.95
N LYS A 380 1.08 40.57 -28.55
CA LYS A 380 2.21 41.24 -27.88
C LYS A 380 1.63 42.34 -26.98
N GLN A 381 2.24 42.54 -25.83
CA GLN A 381 2.45 43.90 -25.31
C GLN A 381 3.96 44.08 -25.12
N GLU A 382 4.43 45.31 -25.33
CA GLU A 382 5.86 45.61 -25.47
C GLU A 382 6.41 46.33 -24.24
N GLU A 383 7.71 46.64 -24.30
CA GLU A 383 8.57 46.82 -23.13
C GLU A 383 8.33 48.13 -22.36
N LYS A 384 8.63 48.08 -21.06
CA LYS A 384 9.33 49.19 -20.39
C LYS A 384 10.51 48.63 -19.62
N VAL A 385 11.71 48.82 -20.18
CA VAL A 385 12.99 48.55 -19.49
C VAL A 385 13.32 49.75 -18.60
N ALA A 386 13.69 49.48 -17.35
CA ALA A 386 14.31 50.46 -16.45
C ALA A 386 15.45 49.78 -15.69
N HIS A 387 16.69 50.18 -15.97
CA HIS A 387 17.85 49.71 -15.21
C HIS A 387 17.93 50.38 -13.84
N ILE A 388 18.06 49.57 -12.79
CA ILE A 388 18.77 49.96 -11.55
C ILE A 388 19.73 48.82 -11.19
N SER A 389 20.95 49.19 -10.77
CA SER A 389 22.06 48.25 -10.53
C SER A 389 22.75 48.53 -9.20
N ARG A 390 22.97 47.45 -8.42
CA ARG A 390 23.95 47.30 -7.31
C ARG A 390 23.82 48.23 -6.09
N THR A 391 23.57 47.61 -4.93
CA THR A 391 24.33 47.68 -3.65
C THR A 391 23.41 47.12 -2.53
N THR A 392 23.83 46.41 -1.48
CA THR A 392 25.14 45.80 -1.09
C THR A 392 24.90 44.42 -0.42
N PRO A 393 25.90 43.53 -0.28
CA PRO A 393 25.78 42.27 0.47
C PRO A 393 26.00 42.45 1.97
N ALA A 394 25.32 41.63 2.80
CA ALA A 394 25.55 41.57 4.24
C ALA A 394 26.88 40.87 4.61
N PRO A 395 27.54 41.23 5.73
CA PRO A 395 28.87 40.72 6.08
C PRO A 395 28.86 39.29 6.64
N PRO A 396 29.94 38.50 6.41
CA PRO A 396 30.04 37.12 6.89
C PRO A 396 30.45 37.01 8.37
N LEU A 397 29.98 35.96 9.05
CA LEU A 397 30.36 35.62 10.42
C LEU A 397 31.87 35.29 10.54
N PRO A 398 32.55 35.71 11.63
CA PRO A 398 34.00 35.56 11.76
C PRO A 398 34.42 34.11 12.07
N LYS A 399 35.35 33.58 11.26
CA LYS A 399 36.04 32.31 11.53
C LYS A 399 36.93 32.46 12.78
N LYS A 400 36.64 31.72 13.87
CA LYS A 400 37.59 31.61 14.99
C LYS A 400 38.81 30.79 14.55
N LYS A 401 40.01 31.35 14.80
CA LYS A 401 41.30 30.73 14.49
C LYS A 401 41.56 29.51 15.38
N SER A 402 42.28 28.53 14.85
CA SER A 402 42.92 27.47 15.63
C SER A 402 44.01 28.06 16.54
N PHE A 403 44.00 27.68 17.82
CA PHE A 403 45.16 27.83 18.70
C PHE A 403 45.68 26.45 19.08
N HIS A 404 46.87 26.11 18.56
CA HIS A 404 47.73 25.14 19.23
C HIS A 404 48.38 25.83 20.43
N LEU A 405 48.33 25.23 21.61
CA LEU A 405 49.36 25.44 22.62
C LEU A 405 49.61 24.18 23.45
N THR A 406 50.89 23.79 23.48
CA THR A 406 51.60 22.99 24.50
C THR A 406 50.81 22.04 25.40
N ARG A 407 50.97 20.74 25.10
CA ARG A 407 50.93 19.60 26.02
C ARG A 407 51.67 19.91 27.34
N ASN A 408 51.00 19.80 28.49
CA ASN A 408 51.67 19.76 29.80
C ASN A 408 51.06 18.68 30.70
N LYS A 409 51.88 17.98 31.48
CA LYS A 409 51.45 16.86 32.36
C LYS A 409 51.26 17.37 33.79
N LYS A 410 50.16 16.99 34.48
CA LYS A 410 50.19 16.39 35.84
C LYS A 410 48.80 16.01 36.39
N LEU A 411 48.81 14.89 37.13
CA LEU A 411 47.89 14.37 38.15
C LEU A 411 46.37 14.17 37.87
N LEU A 412 45.89 13.01 38.32
CA LEU A 412 44.49 12.63 38.56
C LEU A 412 44.04 13.11 39.95
N PRO A 413 42.72 13.12 40.21
CA PRO A 413 42.23 12.18 41.23
C PRO A 413 41.11 11.25 40.75
N LYS A 414 40.86 10.18 41.52
CA LYS A 414 39.95 9.07 41.20
C LYS A 414 38.49 9.41 41.53
N LYS A 415 37.54 8.99 40.68
CA LYS A 415 36.12 8.78 41.08
C LYS A 415 35.84 7.27 41.09
N ALA A 416 35.64 6.72 42.29
CA ALA A 416 35.42 5.28 42.52
C ALA A 416 34.36 5.04 43.63
N THR A 417 33.28 5.83 43.59
CA THR A 417 32.21 5.86 44.59
C THR A 417 30.85 5.82 43.90
N LEU A 418 30.33 4.60 43.72
CA LEU A 418 28.95 4.25 43.28
C LEU A 418 28.74 2.72 43.20
N ALA A 419 29.83 1.93 43.25
CA ALA A 419 29.79 0.47 43.15
C ALA A 419 29.62 -0.28 44.49
N LYS A 420 29.81 0.38 45.65
CA LYS A 420 29.73 -0.28 46.98
C LYS A 420 28.31 -0.42 47.52
N GLU A 421 27.50 0.64 47.47
CA GLU A 421 26.14 0.66 48.05
C GLU A 421 25.19 -0.39 47.44
N LYS A 422 25.42 -0.78 46.18
CA LYS A 422 24.65 -1.84 45.50
C LYS A 422 25.04 -3.26 45.92
N LEU A 423 26.14 -3.45 46.65
CA LEU A 423 26.59 -4.77 47.10
C LEU A 423 26.08 -5.11 48.52
N GLU A 424 26.06 -4.13 49.43
CA GLU A 424 25.58 -4.33 50.80
C GLU A 424 24.06 -4.56 50.87
N LYS A 425 23.28 -3.84 50.04
CA LYS A 425 21.81 -3.98 50.05
C LYS A 425 21.35 -5.42 49.73
N ARG A 426 22.04 -6.11 48.81
CA ARG A 426 21.81 -7.54 48.49
C ARG A 426 22.28 -8.53 49.57
N ARG A 427 23.18 -8.10 50.47
CA ARG A 427 23.72 -8.95 51.55
C ARG A 427 22.83 -8.97 52.80
N ASN A 428 21.97 -7.98 52.98
CA ASN A 428 20.94 -7.99 54.03
C ASN A 428 19.65 -8.70 53.57
N GLU A 429 19.21 -8.52 52.32
CA GLU A 429 18.02 -9.22 51.79
C GLU A 429 18.16 -10.75 51.78
N SER A 430 19.40 -11.26 51.65
CA SER A 430 19.71 -12.70 51.73
C SER A 430 19.82 -13.24 53.17
N ARG A 431 19.87 -12.37 54.18
CA ARG A 431 19.97 -12.75 55.61
C ARG A 431 18.62 -12.74 56.35
N LEU A 432 17.57 -12.22 55.69
CA LEU A 432 16.18 -12.18 56.16
C LEU A 432 15.29 -13.28 55.54
N ARG A 433 15.90 -14.26 54.86
CA ARG A 433 15.21 -15.43 54.26
C ARG A 433 15.73 -16.77 54.78
N SER A 434 16.41 -16.76 55.93
CA SER A 434 16.94 -17.95 56.61
C SER A 434 16.54 -17.99 58.10
N SER A 435 15.43 -17.34 58.45
CA SER A 435 14.88 -17.25 59.81
C SER A 435 13.38 -16.92 59.75
N SER A 436 12.61 -17.76 59.06
CA SER A 436 11.14 -17.75 58.95
C SER A 436 10.71 -19.15 58.52
#